data_AF-A0A8S0QLI0-F1
#
_entry.id   AF-A0A8S0QLI0-F1
#
_cell.length_a   1.000
_cell.length_b   1.000
_cell.length_c   1.000
_cell.angle_alpha   90.00
_cell.angle_beta   90.00
_cell.angle_gamma   90.00
#
_symmetry.space_group_name_H-M   'P 1'
#
loop_
_entity.id
_entity.type
_entity.pdbx_description
1 polymer ?
#
loop_
_entity_poly.entity_id
_entity_poly.type
_entity_poly.pdbx_seq_one_letter_code
_entity_poly.pdbx_strand_id
1 'polypeptide(L)'
;MTAVKQNYGGKVLVQFEDFAKHNAFELLAKHGTTHLIFNDDIQAGTGIAELIALEMSKQTKDFVEETCKKTWLVDSKGLIVHSRKESRQHFKKPWAQEHEPCNTLLDAVKAIKPTALIGISGVGKTFTKEMVEAMAAFNKVLSLSLSNDVLHGLI
;
A
#
# COMPACT_ATOMS: atom_id res chain seq x y z
N MET A 1 -1.61 -25.91 -4.74
CA MET A 1 -2.98 -25.36 -4.69
C MET A 1 -4.08 -26.42 -4.78
N THR A 2 -4.05 -27.36 -5.73
CA THR A 2 -5.08 -28.42 -5.86
C THR A 2 -5.33 -29.19 -4.56
N ALA A 3 -4.26 -29.69 -3.92
CA ALA A 3 -4.36 -30.42 -2.65
C ALA A 3 -4.96 -29.56 -1.52
N VAL A 4 -4.59 -28.26 -1.45
CA VAL A 4 -5.12 -27.33 -0.44
C VAL A 4 -6.64 -27.18 -0.61
N LYS A 5 -7.12 -26.97 -1.84
CA LYS A 5 -8.55 -26.85 -2.14
C LYS A 5 -9.32 -28.15 -1.89
N GLN A 6 -8.70 -29.30 -2.18
CA GLN A 6 -9.31 -30.62 -1.94
C GLN A 6 -9.45 -30.92 -0.44
N ASN A 7 -8.44 -30.59 0.37
CA ASN A 7 -8.41 -30.94 1.78
C ASN A 7 -9.14 -29.92 2.67
N TYR A 8 -9.16 -28.64 2.28
CA TYR A 8 -9.67 -27.54 3.11
C TYR A 8 -10.83 -26.76 2.47
N GLY A 9 -11.26 -27.14 1.27
CA GLY A 9 -12.39 -26.54 0.56
C GLY A 9 -12.07 -25.23 -0.16
N GLY A 10 -13.06 -24.68 -0.86
CA GLY A 10 -12.89 -23.48 -1.70
C GLY A 10 -12.82 -22.14 -0.94
N LYS A 11 -13.12 -22.13 0.37
CA LYS A 11 -13.12 -20.93 1.20
C LYS A 11 -11.85 -20.75 2.05
N VAL A 12 -10.87 -21.65 1.92
CA VAL A 12 -9.58 -21.51 2.58
C VAL A 12 -8.85 -20.29 2.04
N LEU A 13 -8.42 -19.39 2.93
CA LEU A 13 -7.54 -18.28 2.61
C LEU A 13 -6.11 -18.80 2.55
N VAL A 14 -5.41 -18.50 1.46
CA VAL A 14 -3.99 -18.82 1.30
C VAL A 14 -3.18 -17.53 1.24
N GLN A 15 -2.31 -17.32 2.22
CA GLN A 15 -1.40 -16.20 2.29
C GLN A 15 -0.04 -16.61 1.73
N PHE A 16 0.43 -15.90 0.70
CA PHE A 16 1.79 -16.04 0.17
C PHE A 16 2.67 -14.94 0.76
N GLU A 17 3.84 -15.34 1.26
CA GLU A 17 4.86 -14.46 1.84
C GLU A 17 6.25 -14.88 1.37
N ASP A 18 7.18 -13.93 1.41
CA ASP A 18 8.61 -14.11 1.13
C ASP A 18 8.93 -14.67 -0.27
N PHE A 19 8.13 -14.30 -1.27
CA PHE A 19 8.42 -14.62 -2.67
C PHE A 19 9.18 -13.48 -3.37
N ALA A 20 10.18 -13.84 -4.17
CA ALA A 20 10.76 -12.90 -5.12
C ALA A 20 9.65 -12.28 -6.00
N LYS A 21 9.73 -10.97 -6.26
CA LYS A 21 8.64 -10.20 -6.92
C LYS A 21 8.03 -10.88 -8.14
N HIS A 22 8.85 -11.43 -9.04
CA HIS A 22 8.34 -12.11 -10.25
C HIS A 22 7.49 -13.34 -9.91
N ASN A 23 7.93 -14.17 -8.95
CA ASN A 23 7.19 -15.34 -8.48
C ASN A 23 5.90 -14.93 -7.77
N ALA A 24 5.95 -13.87 -6.95
CA ALA A 24 4.77 -13.34 -6.29
C ALA A 24 3.70 -12.94 -7.33
N PHE A 25 4.10 -12.24 -8.41
CA PHE A 25 3.17 -11.83 -9.47
C PHE A 25 2.64 -13.02 -10.25
N GLU A 26 3.48 -14.01 -10.55
CA GLU A 26 3.06 -15.23 -11.24
C GLU A 26 2.05 -16.04 -10.41
N LEU A 27 2.32 -16.23 -9.12
CA LEU A 27 1.42 -16.94 -8.19
C LEU A 27 0.07 -16.25 -8.08
N LEU A 28 0.07 -14.92 -7.94
CA LEU A 28 -1.16 -14.13 -7.88
C LEU A 28 -1.95 -14.22 -9.19
N ALA A 29 -1.29 -14.12 -10.35
CA ALA A 29 -1.93 -14.24 -11.65
C ALA A 29 -2.52 -15.63 -11.89
N LYS A 30 -1.79 -16.69 -11.50
CA LYS A 30 -2.18 -18.08 -11.70
C LYS A 30 -3.33 -18.52 -10.80
N HIS A 31 -3.42 -17.99 -9.59
CA HIS A 31 -4.32 -18.53 -8.57
C HIS A 31 -5.35 -17.53 -8.02
N GLY A 32 -5.15 -16.22 -8.20
CA GLY A 32 -5.99 -15.18 -7.60
C GLY A 32 -7.45 -15.15 -8.06
N THR A 33 -7.79 -15.80 -9.18
CA THR A 33 -9.18 -15.94 -9.67
C THR A 33 -9.83 -17.26 -9.25
N THR A 34 -9.06 -18.23 -8.74
CA THR A 34 -9.53 -19.59 -8.46
C THR A 34 -9.51 -19.99 -6.98
N HIS A 35 -8.79 -19.21 -6.17
CA HIS A 35 -8.61 -19.39 -4.73
C HIS A 35 -8.69 -18.03 -4.03
N LEU A 36 -9.12 -18.02 -2.77
CA LEU A 36 -9.02 -16.85 -1.91
C LEU A 36 -7.55 -16.68 -1.52
N ILE A 37 -6.86 -15.71 -2.13
CA ILE A 37 -5.43 -15.47 -1.93
C ILE A 37 -5.19 -14.04 -1.52
N PHE A 38 -4.27 -13.89 -0.56
CA PHE A 38 -3.60 -12.64 -0.27
C PHE A 38 -2.10 -12.84 -0.49
N ASN A 39 -1.46 -11.94 -1.25
CA ASN A 39 -0.02 -11.98 -1.47
C ASN A 39 0.62 -10.73 -0.84
N ASP A 40 1.34 -10.91 0.26
CA ASP A 40 1.86 -9.81 1.07
C ASP A 40 2.91 -8.99 0.29
N ASP A 41 3.77 -9.66 -0.49
CA ASP A 41 4.80 -9.04 -1.33
C ASP A 41 4.25 -8.07 -2.40
N ILE A 42 2.94 -8.11 -2.66
CA ILE A 42 2.25 -7.29 -3.68
C ILE A 42 1.18 -6.38 -3.06
N GLN A 43 0.41 -6.91 -2.13
CA GLN A 43 -0.86 -6.33 -1.68
C GLN A 43 -0.79 -5.75 -0.25
N ALA A 44 0.33 -5.91 0.47
CA ALA A 44 0.52 -5.38 1.83
C ALA A 44 0.04 -3.93 1.95
N GLY A 45 0.48 -3.07 1.03
CA GLY A 45 0.16 -1.65 1.10
C GLY A 45 -1.30 -1.29 0.91
N THR A 46 -1.96 -1.95 -0.02
CA THR A 46 -3.39 -1.77 -0.21
C THR A 46 -4.21 -2.38 0.92
N GLY A 47 -3.75 -3.51 1.50
CA GLY A 47 -4.39 -4.13 2.65
C GLY A 47 -4.30 -3.27 3.92
N ILE A 48 -3.13 -2.69 4.20
CA ILE A 48 -2.94 -1.73 5.30
C ILE A 48 -3.82 -0.50 5.09
N ALA A 49 -3.85 0.06 3.88
CA ALA A 49 -4.68 1.21 3.56
C ALA A 49 -6.18 0.92 3.74
N GLU A 50 -6.62 -0.27 3.34
CA GLU A 50 -8.01 -0.73 3.50
C GLU A 50 -8.40 -0.87 4.97
N LEU A 51 -7.53 -1.44 5.80
CA LEU A 51 -7.75 -1.54 7.24
C LEU A 51 -7.80 -0.17 7.93
N ILE A 52 -6.93 0.77 7.53
CA ILE A 52 -6.95 2.14 8.05
C ILE A 52 -8.26 2.84 7.68
N ALA A 53 -8.70 2.73 6.42
CA ALA A 53 -9.96 3.33 5.97
C ALA A 53 -11.16 2.72 6.69
N LEU A 54 -11.21 1.38 6.81
CA LEU A 54 -12.27 0.68 7.52
C LEU A 54 -12.35 1.09 8.99
N GLU A 55 -11.22 1.17 9.68
CA GLU A 55 -11.20 1.58 11.08
C GLU A 55 -11.58 3.04 11.26
N MET A 56 -11.10 3.92 10.37
CA MET A 56 -11.51 5.32 10.36
C MET A 56 -13.03 5.46 10.15
N SER A 57 -13.60 4.70 9.23
CA SER A 57 -15.04 4.65 8.97
C SER A 57 -15.83 4.20 10.20
N LYS A 58 -15.36 3.17 10.92
CA LYS A 58 -15.99 2.73 12.17
C LYS A 58 -15.98 3.81 13.24
N GLN A 59 -14.86 4.54 13.38
CA GLN A 59 -14.72 5.58 14.40
C GLN A 59 -15.54 6.83 14.08
N THR A 60 -15.54 7.28 12.81
CA THR A 60 -16.26 8.50 12.41
C THR A 60 -17.71 8.26 12.04
N LYS A 61 -18.10 6.99 11.79
CA LYS A 61 -19.38 6.56 11.22
C LYS A 61 -19.62 7.04 9.79
N ASP A 62 -18.56 7.47 9.10
CA ASP A 62 -18.61 7.76 7.66
C ASP A 62 -18.61 6.47 6.85
N PHE A 63 -19.01 6.54 5.57
CA PHE A 63 -18.85 5.43 4.64
C PHE A 63 -17.37 5.15 4.36
N VAL A 64 -17.02 3.87 4.17
CA VAL A 64 -15.63 3.44 3.90
C VAL A 64 -15.08 4.17 2.67
N GLU A 65 -15.89 4.35 1.63
CA GLU A 65 -15.54 5.06 0.40
C GLU A 65 -15.10 6.51 0.66
N GLU A 66 -15.72 7.21 1.61
CA GLU A 66 -15.34 8.57 1.98
C GLU A 66 -14.03 8.60 2.78
N THR A 67 -13.80 7.59 3.62
CA THR A 67 -12.54 7.46 4.36
C THR A 67 -11.37 7.05 3.46
N CYS A 68 -11.60 6.26 2.42
CA CYS A 68 -10.58 5.93 1.42
C CYS A 68 -10.00 7.17 0.73
N LYS A 69 -10.80 8.24 0.55
CA LYS A 69 -10.35 9.51 -0.03
C LYS A 69 -9.29 10.22 0.83
N LYS A 70 -9.19 9.87 2.11
CA LYS A 70 -8.18 10.43 3.03
C LYS A 70 -6.84 9.68 2.97
N THR A 71 -6.74 8.62 2.18
CA THR A 71 -5.55 7.77 2.07
C THR A 71 -4.96 7.82 0.67
N TRP A 72 -3.65 8.08 0.59
CA TRP A 72 -2.91 8.17 -0.66
C TRP A 72 -1.83 7.11 -0.72
N LEU A 73 -1.66 6.50 -1.90
CA LEU A 73 -0.64 5.48 -2.14
C LEU A 73 0.38 5.98 -3.16
N VAL A 74 1.63 5.56 -3.01
CA VAL A 74 2.72 5.81 -3.94
C VAL A 74 3.38 4.48 -4.27
N ASP A 75 3.59 4.18 -5.54
CA ASP A 75 4.34 3.00 -5.98
C ASP A 75 5.63 3.38 -6.73
N SER A 76 6.31 2.39 -7.29
CA SER A 76 7.57 2.60 -8.02
C SER A 76 7.45 3.54 -9.22
N LYS A 77 6.23 3.84 -9.68
CA LYS A 77 5.99 4.79 -10.77
C LYS A 77 5.39 6.12 -10.26
N GLY A 78 5.28 6.35 -8.96
CA GLY A 78 4.76 7.58 -8.36
C GLY A 78 3.36 7.46 -7.75
N LEU A 79 2.73 8.61 -7.48
CA LEU A 79 1.42 8.72 -6.82
C LEU A 79 0.32 7.95 -7.58
N ILE A 80 -0.55 7.26 -6.86
CA ILE A 80 -1.72 6.58 -7.43
C ILE A 80 -2.83 7.59 -7.71
N VAL A 81 -3.04 7.90 -9.00
CA VAL A 81 -4.02 8.90 -9.48
C VAL A 81 -4.87 8.41 -10.65
N HIS A 82 -6.04 9.02 -10.83
CA HIS A 82 -7.06 8.62 -11.80
C HIS A 82 -6.55 8.61 -13.26
N SER A 83 -5.77 9.62 -13.65
CA SER A 83 -5.19 9.74 -14.99
C SER A 83 -4.31 8.55 -15.42
N ARG A 84 -3.93 7.68 -14.48
CA ARG A 84 -3.09 6.49 -14.70
C ARG A 84 -3.79 5.17 -14.38
N LYS A 85 -5.10 5.20 -14.12
CA LYS A 85 -5.88 4.08 -13.57
C LYS A 85 -5.85 2.81 -14.43
N GLU A 86 -5.89 2.94 -15.75
CA GLU A 86 -5.94 1.77 -16.65
C GLU A 86 -4.61 1.01 -16.77
N SER A 87 -3.50 1.66 -16.45
CA SER A 87 -2.17 1.03 -16.47
C SER A 87 -1.82 0.27 -15.18
N ARG A 88 -2.76 0.14 -14.24
CA ARG A 88 -2.53 -0.36 -12.87
C ARG A 88 -3.24 -1.66 -12.59
N GLN A 89 -2.69 -2.43 -11.64
CA GLN A 89 -3.32 -3.64 -11.14
C GLN A 89 -4.69 -3.32 -10.51
N HIS A 90 -5.67 -4.23 -10.65
CA HIS A 90 -7.06 -4.03 -10.19
C HIS A 90 -7.16 -3.56 -8.73
N PHE A 91 -6.38 -4.15 -7.82
CA PHE A 91 -6.39 -3.81 -6.39
C PHE A 91 -5.88 -2.39 -6.07
N LYS A 92 -5.20 -1.73 -7.01
CA LYS A 92 -4.77 -0.32 -6.89
C LYS A 92 -5.81 0.68 -7.41
N LYS A 93 -6.75 0.24 -8.25
CA LYS A 93 -7.74 1.12 -8.89
C LYS A 93 -8.64 1.87 -7.89
N PRO A 94 -9.06 1.31 -6.74
CA PRO A 94 -9.84 2.03 -5.73
C PRO A 94 -9.10 3.23 -5.11
N TRP A 95 -7.77 3.17 -5.09
CA TRP A 95 -6.90 4.20 -4.51
C TRP A 95 -6.49 5.29 -5.51
N ALA A 96 -6.97 5.21 -6.75
CA ALA A 96 -6.67 6.16 -7.82
C ALA A 96 -7.63 7.36 -7.76
N GLN A 97 -7.26 8.34 -6.93
CA GLN A 97 -8.02 9.58 -6.73
C GLN A 97 -7.69 10.64 -7.80
N GLU A 98 -8.55 11.65 -7.92
CA GLU A 98 -8.30 12.82 -8.77
C GLU A 98 -7.20 13.69 -8.19
N HIS A 99 -6.05 13.75 -8.88
CA HIS A 99 -4.91 14.60 -8.53
C HIS A 99 -3.91 14.60 -9.70
N GLU A 100 -3.09 15.65 -9.79
CA GLU A 100 -1.98 15.71 -10.74
C GLU A 100 -0.93 14.61 -10.46
N PRO A 101 -0.32 13.99 -11.47
CA PRO A 101 0.69 12.97 -11.24
C PRO A 101 1.92 13.52 -10.50
N CYS A 102 2.32 12.86 -9.41
CA CYS A 102 3.62 13.08 -8.77
C CYS A 102 4.53 11.88 -9.05
N ASN A 103 5.72 12.13 -9.61
CA ASN A 103 6.64 11.06 -10.01
C ASN A 103 7.56 10.59 -8.87
N THR A 104 7.77 11.43 -7.85
CA THR A 104 8.58 11.10 -6.68
C THR A 104 7.74 11.10 -5.41
N LEU A 105 8.21 10.37 -4.39
CA LEU A 105 7.58 10.38 -3.06
C LEU A 105 7.60 11.79 -2.45
N LEU A 106 8.67 12.55 -2.67
CA LEU A 106 8.84 13.88 -2.10
C LEU A 106 7.84 14.88 -2.70
N ASP A 107 7.64 14.82 -4.02
CA ASP A 107 6.63 15.66 -4.69
C ASP A 107 5.24 15.31 -4.20
N ALA A 108 4.94 14.02 -4.04
CA ALA A 108 3.67 13.56 -3.48
C ALA A 108 3.47 14.09 -2.05
N VAL A 109 4.49 14.03 -1.20
CA VAL A 109 4.42 14.55 0.17
C VAL A 109 4.22 16.07 0.19
N LYS A 110 4.93 16.83 -0.66
CA LYS A 110 4.77 18.28 -0.77
C LYS A 110 3.38 18.69 -1.29
N ALA A 111 2.81 17.91 -2.22
CA ALA A 111 1.49 18.17 -2.79
C ALA A 111 0.35 17.78 -1.86
N ILE A 112 0.38 16.55 -1.33
CA ILE A 112 -0.68 15.98 -0.50
C ILE A 112 -0.65 16.51 0.94
N LYS A 113 0.54 16.84 1.45
CA LYS A 113 0.79 17.25 2.84
C LYS A 113 0.17 16.27 3.86
N PRO A 114 0.51 14.98 3.80
CA PRO A 114 -0.14 13.95 4.62
C PRO A 114 0.20 14.15 6.11
N THR A 115 -0.70 13.78 7.02
CA THR A 115 -0.45 13.86 8.47
C THR A 115 0.41 12.71 9.00
N ALA A 116 0.37 11.57 8.32
CA ALA A 116 1.14 10.38 8.63
C ALA A 116 1.77 9.80 7.36
N LEU A 117 2.98 9.26 7.48
CA LEU A 117 3.67 8.59 6.39
C LEU A 117 4.07 7.17 6.80
N ILE A 118 3.63 6.18 6.01
CA ILE A 118 3.83 4.74 6.27
C ILE A 118 4.71 4.14 5.16
N GLY A 119 5.88 3.61 5.54
CA GLY A 119 6.85 3.02 4.62
C GLY A 119 6.75 1.50 4.58
N ILE A 120 6.38 0.94 3.42
CA ILE A 120 6.07 -0.48 3.18
C ILE A 120 6.70 -1.00 1.87
N SER A 121 7.67 -0.27 1.33
CA SER A 121 8.26 -0.56 0.02
C SER A 121 9.30 -1.68 0.04
N GLY A 122 9.77 -2.08 1.23
CA GLY A 122 10.97 -2.90 1.38
C GLY A 122 12.25 -2.19 0.91
N VAL A 123 12.21 -0.86 0.70
CA VAL A 123 13.35 -0.07 0.23
C VAL A 123 13.88 0.78 1.38
N GLY A 124 15.11 0.46 1.82
CA GLY A 124 15.81 1.23 2.86
C GLY A 124 16.10 2.67 2.44
N LYS A 125 16.25 3.55 3.44
CA LYS A 125 16.62 4.98 3.26
C LYS A 125 15.66 5.82 2.41
N THR A 126 14.42 5.35 2.20
CA THR A 126 13.39 6.10 1.46
C THR A 126 12.95 7.38 2.20
N PHE A 127 13.00 7.40 3.54
CA PHE A 127 12.70 8.59 4.34
C PHE A 127 13.98 9.39 4.58
N THR A 128 14.30 10.24 3.60
CA THR A 128 15.47 11.13 3.67
C THR A 128 15.26 12.27 4.68
N LYS A 129 16.34 12.96 5.06
CA LYS A 129 16.27 14.17 5.90
C LYS A 129 15.31 15.20 5.30
N GLU A 130 15.40 15.46 4.01
CA GLU A 130 14.49 16.39 3.31
C GLU A 130 13.02 15.96 3.44
N MET A 131 12.73 14.66 3.40
CA MET A 131 11.37 14.14 3.59
C MET A 131 10.84 14.44 4.99
N VAL A 132 11.67 14.20 6.01
CA VAL A 132 11.30 14.44 7.41
C VAL A 132 11.11 15.94 7.66
N GLU A 133 11.98 16.79 7.11
CA GLU A 133 11.86 18.25 7.19
C GLU A 133 10.59 18.74 6.48
N ALA A 134 10.28 18.20 5.29
CA ALA A 134 9.04 18.52 4.60
C ALA A 134 7.81 18.16 5.45
N MET A 135 7.76 16.94 6.01
CA MET A 135 6.67 16.51 6.90
C MET A 135 6.54 17.38 8.15
N ALA A 136 7.67 17.80 8.74
CA ALA A 136 7.71 18.65 9.92
C ALA A 136 7.23 20.08 9.65
N ALA A 137 7.33 20.56 8.40
CA ALA A 137 6.88 21.89 8.02
C ALA A 137 5.35 22.07 8.12
N PHE A 138 4.57 20.99 8.09
CA PHE A 138 3.11 21.03 8.18
C PHE A 138 2.49 20.14 9.26
N ASN A 139 3.26 19.32 10.00
CA ASN A 139 2.75 18.46 11.08
C ASN A 139 3.65 18.41 12.33
N LYS A 140 3.05 18.08 13.49
CA LYS A 140 3.76 17.42 14.60
C LYS A 140 3.87 15.94 14.26
N VAL A 141 5.02 15.54 13.71
CA VAL A 141 5.24 14.33 12.88
C VAL A 141 4.84 12.98 13.53
N LEU A 142 4.10 12.15 12.78
CA LEU A 142 4.07 10.69 12.93
C LEU A 142 4.60 10.03 11.64
N SER A 143 5.76 9.36 11.71
CA SER A 143 6.35 8.60 10.60
C SER A 143 6.65 7.18 11.07
N LEU A 144 6.11 6.19 10.37
CA LEU A 144 6.28 4.76 10.67
C LEU A 144 6.93 4.07 9.46
N SER A 145 8.09 3.46 9.67
CA SER A 145 8.75 2.63 8.67
C SER A 145 8.64 1.16 9.08
N LEU A 146 7.92 0.37 8.29
CA LEU A 146 7.57 -1.02 8.59
C LEU A 146 8.38 -2.03 7.79
N SER A 147 9.34 -1.59 6.96
CA SER A 147 10.20 -2.51 6.22
C SER A 147 11.22 -3.19 7.15
N ASN A 148 11.40 -4.50 6.96
CA ASN A 148 12.20 -5.36 7.83
C ASN A 148 13.71 -5.02 7.90
N ASP A 149 14.23 -4.11 7.05
CA ASP A 149 15.65 -3.74 6.98
C ASP A 149 16.04 -2.43 7.73
N VAL A 150 15.15 -1.84 8.54
CA VAL A 150 15.32 -0.42 8.97
C VAL A 150 16.13 -0.20 10.26
N LEU A 151 16.70 -1.24 10.88
CA LEU A 151 17.46 -1.06 12.12
C LEU A 151 18.99 -0.98 11.97
N HIS A 152 19.52 -0.59 10.81
CA HIS A 152 20.93 -0.23 10.67
C HIS A 152 21.09 1.20 10.16
N GLY A 153 21.18 2.15 11.10
CA GLY A 153 21.85 3.44 10.84
C GLY A 153 21.06 4.72 11.03
N LEU A 154 20.02 4.74 11.88
CA LEU A 154 19.38 5.99 12.34
C LEU A 154 19.08 5.94 13.85
N ILE A 155 20.12 5.67 14.65
CA ILE A 155 20.35 6.22 16.00
C ILE A 155 21.86 6.43 16.12
#